data_AF-A0A497N4F1-F1
#
_entry.id   AF-A0A497N4F1-F1
#
_cell.length_a   1.000
_cell.length_b   1.000
_cell.length_c   1.000
_cell.angle_alpha   90.00
_cell.angle_beta   90.00
_cell.angle_gamma   90.00
#
_symmetry.space_group_name_H-M   'P 1'
#
loop_
_entity.id
_entity.type
_entity.pdbx_description
1 polymer ?
#
loop_
_entity_poly.entity_id
_entity_poly.type
_entity_poly.pdbx_seq_one_letter_code
_entity_poly.pdbx_strand_id
1 'polypeptide(L)'
;MNQSVVYVASLYLIDAQAETRGVRLIFYNSSEGSIETILDDAYKPYLLIPHPPRPGDEEVIRSLNLDTRVVERRDLFTDDTRSLTLVEVDSPELLQRLSRRFKLSWEGWVPPELSYMYDHNLAFGVPYKVEAGIFKPDYEIPQKLRVRFEDRFSDLRESDPKKYSLIERWFTLCSQPVPEITLKGFEVEEEADESSIVERRCLAFTLARVATIPVPTAYTERRVSFWVRSILHAYLRRENILIPRPEELMRGEVERRIQGALTMPPK
;
A
#
# COMPACT_ATOMS: atom_id res chain seq x y z
N MET A 1 -31.43 19.53 -22.86
CA MET A 1 -30.08 19.60 -23.46
C MET A 1 -29.19 18.68 -22.67
N ASN A 2 -28.82 17.54 -23.24
CA ASN A 2 -27.86 16.61 -22.66
C ASN A 2 -26.50 17.31 -22.61
N GLN A 3 -26.03 17.64 -21.40
CA GLN A 3 -24.63 17.93 -21.19
C GLN A 3 -23.90 16.59 -21.24
N SER A 4 -23.24 16.34 -22.36
CA SER A 4 -22.21 15.32 -22.50
C SER A 4 -21.11 15.64 -21.48
N VAL A 5 -21.08 14.88 -20.39
CA VAL A 5 -19.94 14.85 -19.48
C VAL A 5 -18.79 14.28 -20.29
N VAL A 6 -17.83 15.13 -20.65
CA VAL A 6 -16.56 14.70 -21.22
C VAL A 6 -15.82 13.98 -20.08
N TYR A 7 -15.91 12.66 -20.05
CA TYR A 7 -15.07 11.85 -19.17
C TYR A 7 -13.63 12.04 -19.64
N VAL A 8 -12.84 12.78 -18.87
CA VAL A 8 -11.39 12.58 -18.88
C VAL A 8 -11.20 11.12 -18.46
N ALA A 9 -10.52 10.31 -19.28
CA ALA A 9 -10.33 8.89 -19.01
C ALA A 9 -9.76 8.71 -17.59
N SER A 10 -10.55 8.11 -16.71
CA SER A 10 -10.12 7.84 -15.34
C SER A 10 -9.33 6.54 -15.34
N LEU A 11 -8.03 6.63 -15.02
CA LEU A 11 -7.14 5.48 -14.94
C LEU A 11 -7.20 4.88 -13.54
N TYR A 12 -7.84 3.71 -13.39
CA TYR A 12 -7.91 3.02 -12.10
C TYR A 12 -6.62 2.27 -11.85
N LEU A 13 -5.92 2.53 -10.76
CA LEU A 13 -4.72 1.77 -10.40
C LEU A 13 -5.12 0.37 -9.92
N ILE A 14 -4.83 -0.67 -10.69
CA ILE A 14 -5.28 -2.05 -10.43
C ILE A 14 -4.21 -2.88 -9.75
N ASP A 15 -2.97 -2.79 -10.22
CA ASP A 15 -1.85 -3.61 -9.76
C ASP A 15 -0.53 -2.85 -9.86
N ALA A 16 0.50 -3.33 -9.17
CA ALA A 16 1.84 -2.81 -9.21
C ALA A 16 2.85 -3.96 -9.05
N GLN A 17 3.91 -3.95 -9.84
CA GLN A 17 4.91 -5.02 -9.87
C GLN A 17 6.30 -4.43 -9.75
N ALA A 18 7.09 -4.99 -8.83
CA ALA A 18 8.51 -4.67 -8.73
C ALA A 18 9.25 -5.27 -9.93
N GLU A 19 10.04 -4.44 -10.61
CA GLU A 19 10.84 -4.84 -11.75
C GLU A 19 12.32 -4.90 -11.35
N THR A 20 13.18 -5.39 -12.25
CA THR A 20 14.64 -5.33 -12.03
C THR A 20 15.12 -3.90 -11.79
N ARG A 21 14.45 -2.92 -12.41
CA ARG A 21 14.66 -1.49 -12.18
C ARG A 21 13.31 -0.81 -12.01
N GLY A 22 13.03 -0.34 -10.81
CA GLY A 22 11.82 0.42 -10.54
C GLY A 22 10.57 -0.40 -10.26
N VAL A 23 9.42 0.26 -10.43
CA VAL A 23 8.08 -0.30 -10.20
C VAL A 23 7.19 0.00 -11.40
N ARG A 24 6.57 -1.05 -11.93
CA ARG A 24 5.55 -0.95 -12.97
C ARG A 24 4.18 -0.84 -12.33
N LEU A 25 3.47 0.24 -12.60
CA LEU A 25 2.08 0.45 -12.21
C LEU A 25 1.16 0.06 -13.37
N ILE A 26 0.07 -0.65 -13.05
CA ILE A 26 -0.87 -1.18 -14.02
C ILE A 26 -2.23 -0.53 -13.78
N PHE A 27 -2.70 0.20 -14.78
CA PHE A 27 -3.95 0.94 -14.76
C PHE A 27 -4.99 0.31 -15.67
N TYR A 28 -6.26 0.45 -15.30
CA TYR A 28 -7.39 0.17 -16.17
C TYR A 28 -8.04 1.47 -16.61
N ASN A 29 -8.10 1.68 -17.93
CA ASN A 29 -8.79 2.81 -18.54
C ASN A 29 -10.27 2.43 -18.70
N SER A 30 -11.14 3.01 -17.86
CA SER A 30 -12.57 2.69 -17.89
C SER A 30 -13.31 3.22 -19.12
N SER A 31 -12.72 4.17 -19.85
CA SER A 31 -13.34 4.74 -21.06
C SER A 31 -13.05 3.89 -22.29
N GLU A 32 -11.86 3.29 -22.36
CA GLU A 32 -11.43 2.46 -23.49
C GLU A 32 -11.56 0.95 -23.22
N GLY A 33 -11.72 0.55 -21.96
CA GLY A 33 -11.73 -0.85 -21.55
C GLY A 33 -10.36 -1.53 -21.69
N SER A 34 -9.27 -0.77 -21.63
CA SER A 34 -7.90 -1.21 -21.89
C SER A 34 -7.03 -1.17 -20.63
N ILE A 35 -5.92 -1.90 -20.66
CA ILE A 35 -4.88 -1.84 -19.62
C ILE A 35 -3.74 -0.95 -20.12
N GLU A 36 -3.34 -0.02 -19.26
CA GLU A 36 -2.21 0.86 -19.47
C GLU A 36 -1.15 0.59 -18.41
N THR A 37 0.14 0.69 -18.77
CA THR A 37 1.23 0.47 -17.82
C THR A 37 2.19 1.65 -17.82
N ILE A 38 2.60 2.05 -16.62
CA ILE A 38 3.56 3.14 -16.43
C ILE A 38 4.70 2.59 -15.56
N LEU A 39 5.93 2.78 -16.02
CA LEU A 39 7.14 2.38 -15.30
C LEU A 39 7.77 3.61 -14.64
N ASP A 40 7.97 3.57 -13.33
CA ASP A 40 8.91 4.45 -12.64
C ASP A 40 10.21 3.66 -12.43
N ASP A 41 11.22 3.93 -13.26
CA ASP A 41 12.54 3.30 -13.21
C ASP A 41 13.53 4.01 -12.27
N ALA A 42 13.13 5.15 -11.70
CA ALA A 42 13.94 5.93 -10.76
C ALA A 42 13.76 5.47 -9.32
N TYR A 43 12.62 4.87 -8.98
CA TYR A 43 12.37 4.34 -7.64
C TYR A 43 13.34 3.19 -7.30
N LYS A 44 14.12 3.40 -6.23
CA LYS A 44 14.99 2.37 -5.66
C LYS A 44 14.36 1.76 -4.39
N PRO A 45 14.19 0.43 -4.32
CA PRO A 45 13.87 -0.24 -3.07
C PRO A 45 14.92 0.07 -2.00
N TYR A 46 14.53 0.02 -0.73
CA TYR A 46 15.45 0.34 0.36
C TYR A 46 15.11 -0.41 1.65
N LEU A 47 16.05 -0.35 2.57
CA LEU A 47 15.88 -0.74 3.96
C LEU A 47 16.49 0.34 4.87
N LEU A 48 16.12 0.35 6.14
CA LEU A 48 16.67 1.28 7.12
C LEU A 48 17.58 0.53 8.10
N ILE A 49 18.70 1.15 8.49
CA ILE A 49 19.60 0.65 9.54
C ILE A 49 19.87 1.76 10.57
N PRO A 50 20.48 1.46 11.73
CA PRO A 50 20.83 2.48 12.70
C PRO A 50 21.71 3.58 12.09
N HIS A 51 21.54 4.80 12.59
CA HIS A 51 22.48 5.88 12.32
C HIS A 51 23.33 6.17 13.58
N PRO A 52 24.66 6.23 13.47
CA PRO A 52 25.46 5.84 12.30
C PRO A 52 25.42 4.32 12.04
N PRO A 53 25.71 3.86 10.80
CA PRO A 53 25.84 2.43 10.50
C PRO A 53 26.87 1.75 11.41
N ARG A 54 26.67 0.46 11.71
CA ARG A 54 27.67 -0.33 12.44
C ARG A 54 28.87 -0.60 11.52
N PRO A 55 30.11 -0.75 12.05
CA PRO A 55 31.29 -0.95 11.20
C PRO A 55 31.16 -2.09 10.17
N GLY A 56 30.51 -3.20 10.55
CA GLY A 56 30.27 -4.33 9.65
C GLY A 56 29.23 -4.05 8.56
N ASP A 57 28.24 -3.20 8.85
CA ASP A 57 27.22 -2.80 7.87
C ASP A 57 27.79 -1.73 6.93
N GLU A 58 28.61 -0.81 7.46
CA GLU A 58 29.31 0.23 6.70
C GLU A 58 30.27 -0.37 5.64
N GLU A 59 31.01 -1.42 5.99
CA GLU A 59 31.90 -2.10 5.04
C GLU A 59 31.11 -2.79 3.91
N VAL A 60 29.93 -3.32 4.21
CA VAL A 60 29.04 -3.89 3.19
C VAL A 60 28.51 -2.82 2.25
N ILE A 61 28.07 -1.68 2.80
CA ILE A 61 27.60 -0.52 2.04
C ILE A 61 28.71 -0.04 1.10
N ARG A 62 29.94 0.12 1.60
CA ARG A 62 31.10 0.56 0.83
C ARG A 62 31.50 -0.43 -0.26
N SER A 63 31.61 -1.72 0.08
CA SER A 63 32.03 -2.76 -0.87
C SER A 63 31.05 -2.98 -2.02
N LEU A 64 29.76 -2.73 -1.77
CA LEU A 64 28.70 -2.81 -2.78
C LEU A 64 28.38 -1.46 -3.45
N ASN A 65 29.07 -0.38 -3.05
CA ASN A 65 28.86 0.98 -3.55
C ASN A 65 27.37 1.42 -3.49
N LEU A 66 26.73 1.20 -2.33
CA LEU A 66 25.31 1.52 -2.15
C LEU A 66 25.10 2.98 -1.78
N ASP A 67 24.03 3.57 -2.34
CA ASP A 67 23.59 4.91 -2.00
C ASP A 67 22.95 4.92 -0.61
N THR A 68 23.29 5.93 0.19
CA THR A 68 22.74 6.09 1.53
C THR A 68 22.39 7.54 1.84
N ARG A 69 21.37 7.73 2.69
CA ARG A 69 21.01 9.05 3.22
C ARG A 69 20.46 8.93 4.64
N VAL A 70 20.63 9.98 5.43
CA VAL A 70 20.05 10.05 6.78
C VAL A 70 18.57 10.43 6.66
N VAL A 71 17.72 9.70 7.38
CA VAL A 71 16.28 9.97 7.48
C VAL A 71 15.85 9.97 8.94
N GLU A 72 14.80 10.71 9.25
CA GLU A 72 14.18 10.74 10.57
C GLU A 72 12.80 10.11 10.53
N ARG A 73 12.56 9.15 11.42
CA ARG A 73 11.26 8.49 11.59
C ARG A 73 10.88 8.54 13.07
N ARG A 74 9.59 8.65 13.37
CA ARG A 74 9.12 8.47 14.76
C ARG A 74 9.05 7.01 15.15
N ASP A 75 9.40 6.71 16.38
CA ASP A 75 9.15 5.43 17.01
C ASP A 75 7.66 5.26 17.31
N LEU A 76 7.09 4.10 16.97
CA LEU A 76 5.67 3.83 17.19
C LEU A 76 5.26 3.84 18.68
N PHE A 77 6.16 3.41 19.58
CA PHE A 77 5.85 3.16 20.98
C PHE A 77 6.24 4.30 21.89
N THR A 78 7.32 5.01 21.58
CA THR A 78 7.82 6.12 22.39
C THR A 78 7.49 7.49 21.80
N ASP A 79 7.09 7.57 20.53
CA ASP A 79 6.90 8.80 19.75
C ASP A 79 8.21 9.62 19.58
N ASP A 80 9.35 9.07 20.02
CA ASP A 80 10.66 9.69 19.86
C ASP A 80 11.10 9.67 18.38
N THR A 81 11.82 10.70 17.96
CA THR A 81 12.42 10.72 16.63
C THR A 81 13.71 9.92 16.62
N ARG A 82 13.81 8.96 15.70
CA ARG A 82 15.00 8.15 15.43
C ARG A 82 15.66 8.62 14.13
N SER A 83 16.94 8.96 14.19
CA SER A 83 17.78 9.10 13.00
C SER A 83 18.20 7.70 12.51
N LEU A 84 17.99 7.43 11.22
CA LEU A 84 18.27 6.15 10.57
C LEU A 84 19.07 6.40 9.29
N THR A 85 19.85 5.41 8.89
CA THR A 85 20.49 5.42 7.57
C THR A 85 19.61 4.62 6.63
N LEU A 86 19.04 5.29 5.63
CA LEU A 86 18.33 4.66 4.52
C LEU A 86 19.37 4.17 3.52
N VAL A 87 19.30 2.89 3.16
CA VAL A 87 20.19 2.24 2.19
C VAL A 87 19.36 1.84 0.97
N GLU A 88 19.61 2.50 -0.16
CA GLU A 88 18.95 2.20 -1.42
C GLU A 88 19.67 1.04 -2.12
N VAL A 89 18.91 0.23 -2.85
CA VAL A 89 19.42 -0.92 -3.59
C VAL A 89 18.86 -0.95 -5.01
N ASP A 90 19.64 -1.49 -5.93
CA ASP A 90 19.27 -1.50 -7.35
C ASP A 90 18.36 -2.68 -7.74
N SER A 91 18.08 -3.63 -6.83
CA SER A 91 17.16 -4.74 -7.13
C SER A 91 16.47 -5.33 -5.87
N PRO A 92 15.26 -5.90 -6.01
CA PRO A 92 14.57 -6.62 -4.92
C PRO A 92 15.35 -7.81 -4.33
N GLU A 93 16.13 -8.51 -5.15
CA GLU A 93 16.94 -9.65 -4.71
C GLU A 93 18.07 -9.19 -3.77
N LEU A 94 18.70 -8.06 -4.11
CA LEU A 94 19.71 -7.45 -3.26
C LEU A 94 19.08 -6.95 -1.96
N LEU A 95 17.89 -6.35 -2.01
CA LEU A 95 17.13 -5.95 -0.82
C LEU A 95 16.95 -7.11 0.14
N GLN A 96 16.45 -8.24 -0.36
CA GLN A 96 16.20 -9.45 0.43
C GLN A 96 17.50 -10.02 1.01
N ARG A 97 18.61 -9.97 0.24
CA ARG A 97 19.91 -10.43 0.72
C ARG A 97 20.43 -9.56 1.86
N LEU A 98 20.30 -8.23 1.74
CA LEU A 98 20.78 -7.29 2.75
C LEU A 98 19.91 -7.30 4.00
N SER A 99 18.58 -7.41 3.88
CA SER A 99 17.68 -7.49 5.03
C SER A 99 17.93 -8.71 5.93
N ARG A 100 18.46 -9.80 5.35
CA ARG A 100 18.95 -10.97 6.12
C ARG A 100 20.35 -10.77 6.71
N ARG A 101 21.20 -9.98 6.04
CA ARG A 101 22.59 -9.76 6.43
C ARG A 101 22.72 -8.74 7.56
N PHE A 102 21.97 -7.65 7.49
CA PHE A 102 21.97 -6.61 8.50
C PHE A 102 21.12 -7.05 9.69
N LYS A 103 21.78 -7.37 10.81
CA LYS A 103 21.11 -7.91 12.00
C LYS A 103 20.09 -6.95 12.62
N LEU A 104 20.30 -5.65 12.43
CA LEU A 104 19.42 -4.60 12.91
C LEU A 104 19.03 -3.74 11.71
N SER A 105 17.93 -4.10 11.07
CA SER A 105 17.35 -3.35 9.97
C SER A 105 15.83 -3.29 10.06
N TRP A 106 15.25 -2.23 9.54
CA TRP A 106 13.80 -2.05 9.40
C TRP A 106 13.41 -2.06 7.93
N GLU A 107 12.16 -2.45 7.68
CA GLU A 107 11.43 -2.27 6.42
C GLU A 107 11.98 -2.99 5.18
N GLY A 108 13.14 -3.65 5.23
CA GLY A 108 13.67 -4.45 4.12
C GLY A 108 12.90 -5.73 3.80
N TRP A 109 11.79 -6.00 4.51
CA TRP A 109 10.83 -7.07 4.24
C TRP A 109 9.53 -6.57 3.59
N VAL A 110 9.36 -5.25 3.46
CA VAL A 110 8.20 -4.67 2.78
C VAL A 110 8.39 -4.91 1.28
N PRO A 111 7.42 -5.55 0.59
CA PRO A 111 7.50 -5.74 -0.86
C PRO A 111 7.72 -4.41 -1.58
N PRO A 112 8.65 -4.31 -2.56
CA PRO A 112 9.01 -3.03 -3.16
C PRO A 112 7.83 -2.28 -3.80
N GLU A 113 6.93 -3.00 -4.46
CA GLU A 113 5.70 -2.46 -5.05
C GLU A 113 4.78 -1.86 -3.98
N LEU A 114 4.65 -2.48 -2.81
CA LEU A 114 3.88 -1.92 -1.70
C LEU A 114 4.60 -0.75 -1.03
N SER A 115 5.93 -0.83 -0.90
CA SER A 115 6.74 0.28 -0.39
C SER A 115 6.57 1.53 -1.25
N TYR A 116 6.60 1.37 -2.58
CA TYR A 116 6.34 2.45 -3.53
C TYR A 116 4.97 3.10 -3.29
N MET A 117 3.93 2.28 -3.14
CA MET A 117 2.57 2.75 -2.88
C MET A 117 2.49 3.54 -1.58
N TYR A 118 3.15 3.07 -0.52
CA TYR A 118 3.14 3.73 0.77
C TYR A 118 3.90 5.06 0.75
N ASP A 119 5.06 5.10 0.09
CA ASP A 119 5.90 6.30 -0.01
C ASP A 119 5.22 7.41 -0.83
N HIS A 120 4.46 7.04 -1.86
CA HIS A 120 3.71 7.98 -2.69
C HIS A 120 2.27 8.21 -2.23
N ASN A 121 1.86 7.61 -1.09
CA ASN A 121 0.51 7.69 -0.52
C ASN A 121 -0.61 7.29 -1.51
N LEU A 122 -0.30 6.39 -2.45
CA LEU A 122 -1.21 5.89 -3.47
C LEU A 122 -2.14 4.80 -2.88
N ALA A 123 -3.23 4.51 -3.58
CA ALA A 123 -4.17 3.45 -3.26
C ALA A 123 -4.59 2.68 -4.52
N PHE A 124 -4.89 1.41 -4.36
CA PHE A 124 -5.43 0.58 -5.45
C PHE A 124 -6.94 0.72 -5.57
N GLY A 125 -7.45 0.41 -6.76
CA GLY A 125 -8.89 0.40 -7.08
C GLY A 125 -9.52 1.79 -7.14
N VAL A 126 -8.75 2.87 -7.26
CA VAL A 126 -9.25 4.26 -7.37
C VAL A 126 -8.71 4.96 -8.62
N PRO A 127 -9.44 5.95 -9.15
CA PRO A 127 -9.05 6.65 -10.37
C PRO A 127 -7.94 7.69 -10.14
N TYR A 128 -7.02 7.78 -11.08
CA TYR A 128 -5.96 8.79 -11.14
C TYR A 128 -5.99 9.51 -12.48
N LYS A 129 -5.57 10.77 -12.45
CA LYS A 129 -5.11 11.51 -13.62
C LYS A 129 -3.59 11.43 -13.69
N VAL A 130 -3.07 11.06 -14.85
CA VAL A 130 -1.64 11.00 -15.10
C VAL A 130 -1.26 12.20 -15.96
N GLU A 131 -0.50 13.13 -15.37
CA GLU A 131 -0.02 14.32 -16.06
C GLU A 131 1.50 14.36 -15.95
N ALA A 132 2.21 14.20 -17.08
CA ALA A 132 3.69 14.21 -17.14
C ALA A 132 4.34 13.22 -16.15
N GLY A 133 3.77 12.02 -15.98
CA GLY A 133 4.26 11.00 -15.04
C GLY A 133 3.88 11.23 -13.58
N ILE A 134 3.17 12.32 -13.26
CA ILE A 134 2.68 12.60 -11.90
C ILE A 134 1.26 12.02 -11.75
N PHE A 135 1.09 11.15 -10.77
CA PHE A 135 -0.19 10.56 -10.40
C PHE A 135 -0.97 11.52 -9.49
N LYS A 136 -1.99 12.16 -10.04
CA LYS A 136 -2.90 13.02 -9.28
C LYS A 136 -4.17 12.24 -8.95
N PRO A 137 -4.56 12.12 -7.67
CA PRO A 137 -5.86 11.60 -7.30
C PRO A 137 -6.98 12.26 -8.12
N ASP A 138 -7.81 11.45 -8.76
CA ASP A 138 -9.03 11.93 -9.45
C ASP A 138 -10.27 11.49 -8.67
N TYR A 139 -10.18 11.60 -7.35
CA TYR A 139 -11.22 11.21 -6.42
C TYR A 139 -11.36 12.21 -5.28
N GLU A 140 -12.61 12.46 -4.93
CA GLU A 140 -13.02 13.16 -3.73
C GLU A 140 -14.29 12.48 -3.20
N ILE A 141 -14.70 12.84 -1.99
CA ILE A 141 -16.01 12.41 -1.49
C ILE A 141 -17.09 13.00 -2.41
N PRO A 142 -17.93 12.20 -3.06
CA PRO A 142 -19.00 12.73 -3.91
C PRO A 142 -19.86 13.71 -3.12
N GLN A 143 -20.20 14.86 -3.72
CA GLN A 143 -20.93 15.94 -3.03
C GLN A 143 -22.21 15.45 -2.33
N LYS A 144 -22.91 14.48 -2.94
CA LYS A 144 -24.12 13.84 -2.38
C LYS A 144 -23.86 13.05 -1.09
N LEU A 145 -22.66 12.54 -0.90
CA LEU A 145 -22.24 11.77 0.27
C LEU A 145 -21.55 12.63 1.33
N ARG A 146 -21.00 13.79 0.95
CA ARG A 146 -20.29 14.72 1.85
C ARG A 146 -21.16 15.11 3.05
N VAL A 147 -22.42 15.47 2.82
CA VAL A 147 -23.36 15.84 3.91
C VAL A 147 -23.53 14.69 4.90
N ARG A 148 -23.84 13.48 4.40
CA ARG A 148 -24.01 12.27 5.24
C ARG A 148 -22.74 11.89 6.01
N PHE A 149 -21.57 12.17 5.43
CA PHE A 149 -20.30 11.94 6.09
C PHE A 149 -20.12 12.91 7.27
N GLU A 150 -20.31 14.21 7.04
CA GLU A 150 -20.19 15.20 8.11
C GLU A 150 -21.22 14.97 9.22
N ASP A 151 -22.49 14.71 8.88
CA ASP A 151 -23.56 14.45 9.84
C ASP A 151 -23.23 13.29 10.81
N ARG A 152 -22.38 12.33 10.39
CA ARG A 152 -22.02 11.16 11.18
C ARG A 152 -20.70 11.29 11.93
N PHE A 153 -19.78 12.09 11.42
CA PHE A 153 -18.38 12.06 11.85
C PHE A 153 -17.81 13.42 12.23
N SER A 154 -18.55 14.53 12.07
CA SER A 154 -18.06 15.88 12.38
C SER A 154 -17.49 16.01 13.79
N ASP A 155 -18.11 15.36 14.77
CA ASP A 155 -17.70 15.41 16.18
C ASP A 155 -16.29 14.83 16.42
N LEU A 156 -15.86 13.90 15.54
CA LEU A 156 -14.50 13.33 15.60
C LEU A 156 -13.45 14.33 15.15
N ARG A 157 -13.82 15.36 14.38
CA ARG A 157 -12.86 16.34 13.88
C ARG A 157 -12.12 17.05 15.02
N GLU A 158 -12.82 17.34 16.12
CA GLU A 158 -12.26 17.97 17.31
C GLU A 158 -11.85 16.94 18.37
N SER A 159 -12.65 15.89 18.58
CA SER A 159 -12.39 14.91 19.65
C SER A 159 -11.29 13.90 19.34
N ASP A 160 -11.12 13.51 18.07
CA ASP A 160 -10.07 12.60 17.60
C ASP A 160 -9.71 12.87 16.12
N PRO A 161 -8.91 13.93 15.86
CA PRO A 161 -8.60 14.38 14.50
C PRO A 161 -7.92 13.29 13.64
N LYS A 162 -7.11 12.42 14.27
CA LYS A 162 -6.42 11.32 13.57
C LYS A 162 -7.42 10.27 13.08
N LYS A 163 -8.36 9.87 13.94
CA LYS A 163 -9.43 8.96 13.57
C LYS A 163 -10.35 9.56 12.51
N TYR A 164 -10.68 10.86 12.63
CA TYR A 164 -11.45 11.56 11.60
C TYR A 164 -10.77 11.50 10.23
N SER A 165 -9.47 11.85 10.16
CA SER A 165 -8.69 11.79 8.91
C SER A 165 -8.63 10.38 8.32
N LEU A 166 -8.48 9.35 9.15
CA LEU A 166 -8.48 7.96 8.69
C LEU A 166 -9.84 7.54 8.11
N ILE A 167 -10.94 7.88 8.82
CA ILE A 167 -12.31 7.61 8.36
C ILE A 167 -12.61 8.37 7.07
N GLU A 168 -12.21 9.64 6.99
CA GLU A 168 -12.37 10.44 5.78
C GLU A 168 -11.64 9.81 4.59
N ARG A 169 -10.38 9.40 4.78
CA ARG A 169 -9.62 8.71 3.72
C ARG A 169 -10.35 7.45 3.25
N TRP A 170 -10.70 6.55 4.15
CA TRP A 170 -11.36 5.30 3.75
C TRP A 170 -12.71 5.54 3.12
N PHE A 171 -13.50 6.49 3.64
CA PHE A 171 -14.78 6.85 3.05
C PHE A 171 -14.60 7.43 1.63
N THR A 172 -13.60 8.30 1.44
CA THR A 172 -13.24 8.84 0.13
C THR A 172 -12.91 7.70 -0.84
N LEU A 173 -12.00 6.80 -0.48
CA LEU A 173 -11.58 5.71 -1.37
C LEU A 173 -12.75 4.74 -1.66
N CYS A 174 -13.48 4.31 -0.64
CA CYS A 174 -14.59 3.35 -0.78
C CYS A 174 -15.83 3.93 -1.48
N SER A 175 -15.99 5.25 -1.49
CA SER A 175 -17.09 5.92 -2.22
C SER A 175 -16.84 6.05 -3.72
N GLN A 176 -15.65 5.70 -4.20
CA GLN A 176 -15.35 5.73 -5.63
C GLN A 176 -16.10 4.61 -6.38
N PRO A 177 -16.55 4.86 -7.62
CA PRO A 177 -17.18 3.84 -8.43
C PRO A 177 -16.25 2.64 -8.65
N VAL A 178 -16.82 1.44 -8.77
CA VAL A 178 -16.08 0.22 -9.10
C VAL A 178 -16.21 0.02 -10.61
N PRO A 179 -15.11 0.00 -11.38
CA PRO A 179 -15.15 -0.16 -12.82
C PRO A 179 -15.56 -1.59 -13.21
N GLU A 180 -16.16 -1.72 -14.40
CA GLU A 180 -16.50 -3.02 -15.00
C GLU A 180 -15.29 -3.67 -15.68
N ILE A 181 -14.31 -4.06 -14.85
CA ILE A 181 -13.11 -4.78 -15.29
C ILE A 181 -13.31 -6.30 -15.17
N THR A 182 -12.65 -7.07 -16.04
CA THR A 182 -12.40 -8.50 -15.86
C THR A 182 -10.97 -8.72 -15.35
N LEU A 183 -10.82 -9.55 -14.32
CA LEU A 183 -9.55 -9.85 -13.67
C LEU A 183 -8.85 -11.08 -14.24
N LYS A 184 -9.42 -11.76 -15.24
CA LYS A 184 -8.81 -12.95 -15.87
C LYS A 184 -7.43 -12.68 -16.46
N GLY A 185 -7.15 -11.43 -16.87
CA GLY A 185 -5.84 -10.99 -17.35
C GLY A 185 -4.76 -10.87 -16.26
N PHE A 186 -5.12 -11.05 -14.99
CA PHE A 186 -4.24 -10.93 -13.83
C PHE A 186 -4.08 -12.26 -13.08
N GLU A 187 -4.18 -13.39 -13.79
CA GLU A 187 -4.08 -14.75 -13.21
C GLU A 187 -5.15 -15.04 -12.14
N VAL A 188 -6.28 -14.33 -12.19
CA VAL A 188 -7.42 -14.54 -11.30
C VAL A 188 -8.46 -15.44 -11.97
N GLU A 189 -8.83 -16.52 -11.28
CA GLU A 189 -10.02 -17.31 -11.62
C GLU A 189 -11.26 -16.62 -11.05
N GLU A 190 -12.10 -16.07 -11.94
CA GLU A 190 -13.38 -15.46 -11.57
C GLU A 190 -14.46 -16.53 -11.34
N GLU A 191 -15.46 -16.20 -10.53
CA GLU A 191 -16.60 -17.09 -10.25
C GLU A 191 -17.40 -17.40 -11.54
N ALA A 192 -18.21 -18.45 -11.54
CA ALA A 192 -18.89 -18.91 -12.76
C ALA A 192 -20.15 -18.10 -13.11
N ASP A 193 -20.86 -17.56 -12.11
CA ASP A 193 -22.09 -16.79 -12.30
C ASP A 193 -21.85 -15.27 -12.17
N GLU A 194 -22.60 -14.50 -12.97
CA GLU A 194 -22.42 -13.05 -13.10
C GLU A 194 -22.67 -12.29 -11.79
N SER A 195 -23.65 -12.72 -10.98
CA SER A 195 -23.97 -12.07 -9.71
C SER A 195 -22.81 -12.20 -8.72
N SER A 196 -22.24 -13.40 -8.60
CA SER A 196 -21.08 -13.66 -7.75
C SER A 196 -19.84 -12.89 -8.21
N ILE A 197 -19.61 -12.78 -9.53
CA ILE A 197 -18.51 -11.97 -10.08
C ILE A 197 -18.64 -10.51 -9.64
N VAL A 198 -19.84 -9.92 -9.78
CA VAL A 198 -20.09 -8.53 -9.42
C VAL A 198 -19.87 -8.29 -7.92
N GLU A 199 -20.41 -9.18 -7.07
CA GLU A 199 -20.22 -9.09 -5.62
C GLU A 199 -18.74 -9.21 -5.24
N ARG A 200 -18.05 -10.24 -5.75
CA ARG A 200 -16.62 -10.48 -5.50
C ARG A 200 -15.76 -9.31 -5.95
N ARG A 201 -16.05 -8.73 -7.11
CA ARG A 201 -15.36 -7.55 -7.63
C ARG A 201 -15.53 -6.37 -6.68
N CYS A 202 -16.75 -6.08 -6.24
CA CYS A 202 -17.01 -5.00 -5.27
C CYS A 202 -16.25 -5.20 -3.95
N LEU A 203 -16.22 -6.43 -3.43
CA LEU A 203 -15.47 -6.78 -2.23
C LEU A 203 -13.95 -6.61 -2.43
N ALA A 204 -13.41 -7.10 -3.55
CA ALA A 204 -11.99 -6.98 -3.88
C ALA A 204 -11.55 -5.52 -4.00
N PHE A 205 -12.31 -4.68 -4.69
CA PHE A 205 -12.01 -3.24 -4.79
C PHE A 205 -12.09 -2.55 -3.42
N THR A 206 -13.11 -2.86 -2.61
CA THR A 206 -13.24 -2.29 -1.26
C THR A 206 -12.03 -2.67 -0.39
N LEU A 207 -11.63 -3.94 -0.42
CA LEU A 207 -10.48 -4.42 0.33
C LEU A 207 -9.16 -3.82 -0.18
N ALA A 208 -8.95 -3.77 -1.50
CA ALA A 208 -7.79 -3.16 -2.13
C ALA A 208 -7.59 -1.70 -1.70
N ARG A 209 -8.70 -0.93 -1.67
CA ARG A 209 -8.73 0.48 -1.24
C ARG A 209 -8.35 0.67 0.22
N VAL A 210 -8.91 -0.15 1.11
CA VAL A 210 -8.67 -0.03 2.56
C VAL A 210 -7.28 -0.55 2.92
N ALA A 211 -6.91 -1.71 2.38
CA ALA A 211 -5.66 -2.39 2.71
C ALA A 211 -4.46 -1.93 1.89
N THR A 212 -4.65 -1.12 0.85
CA THR A 212 -3.56 -0.69 -0.05
C THR A 212 -2.82 -1.92 -0.61
N ILE A 213 -3.58 -2.86 -1.16
CA ILE A 213 -3.07 -4.06 -1.84
C ILE A 213 -3.66 -4.11 -3.25
N PRO A 214 -2.96 -4.71 -4.24
CA PRO A 214 -3.48 -4.84 -5.60
C PRO A 214 -4.88 -5.47 -5.65
N VAL A 215 -5.70 -5.05 -6.61
CA VAL A 215 -7.06 -5.59 -6.79
C VAL A 215 -7.04 -7.10 -7.06
N PRO A 216 -6.18 -7.65 -7.94
CA PRO A 216 -6.08 -9.11 -8.13
C PRO A 216 -5.71 -9.86 -6.84
N THR A 217 -4.79 -9.30 -6.05
CA THR A 217 -4.40 -9.82 -4.73
C THR A 217 -5.57 -9.76 -3.75
N ALA A 218 -6.31 -8.66 -3.68
CA ALA A 218 -7.49 -8.53 -2.81
C ALA A 218 -8.62 -9.50 -3.18
N TYR A 219 -8.71 -9.91 -4.45
CA TYR A 219 -9.69 -10.89 -4.91
C TYR A 219 -9.38 -12.31 -4.42
N THR A 220 -8.09 -12.67 -4.40
CA THR A 220 -7.64 -14.07 -4.16
C THR A 220 -7.15 -14.31 -2.73
N GLU A 221 -6.48 -13.33 -2.12
CA GLU A 221 -5.86 -13.45 -0.81
C GLU A 221 -6.90 -13.48 0.30
N ARG A 222 -6.95 -14.56 1.09
CA ARG A 222 -7.91 -14.77 2.20
C ARG A 222 -7.28 -14.53 3.58
N ARG A 223 -5.95 -14.30 3.68
CA ARG A 223 -5.24 -14.13 4.95
C ARG A 223 -5.48 -12.73 5.52
N VAL A 224 -6.40 -12.63 6.48
CA VAL A 224 -6.69 -11.39 7.21
C VAL A 224 -5.43 -10.73 7.80
N SER A 225 -4.45 -11.52 8.24
CA SER A 225 -3.19 -11.00 8.78
C SER A 225 -2.36 -10.22 7.75
N PHE A 226 -2.42 -10.60 6.47
CA PHE A 226 -1.78 -9.85 5.39
C PHE A 226 -2.48 -8.50 5.18
N TRP A 227 -3.81 -8.49 5.14
CA TRP A 227 -4.59 -7.26 4.99
C TRP A 227 -4.32 -6.28 6.13
N VAL A 228 -4.41 -6.75 7.38
CA VAL A 228 -4.15 -5.92 8.58
C VAL A 228 -2.72 -5.36 8.55
N ARG A 229 -1.73 -6.18 8.18
CA ARG A 229 -0.34 -5.72 8.07
C ARG A 229 -0.20 -4.61 7.04
N SER A 230 -0.80 -4.76 5.87
CA SER A 230 -0.74 -3.74 4.81
C SER A 230 -1.44 -2.43 5.22
N ILE A 231 -2.61 -2.51 5.88
CA ILE A 231 -3.30 -1.35 6.46
C ILE A 231 -2.38 -0.59 7.41
N LEU A 232 -1.75 -1.32 8.34
CA LEU A 232 -0.85 -0.72 9.35
C LEU A 232 0.38 -0.11 8.68
N HIS A 233 1.05 -0.82 7.78
CA HIS A 233 2.23 -0.30 7.09
C HIS A 233 1.92 0.98 6.29
N ALA A 234 0.80 1.01 5.56
CA ALA A 234 0.37 2.20 4.82
C ALA A 234 0.10 3.39 5.76
N TYR A 235 -0.54 3.15 6.90
CA TYR A 235 -0.75 4.19 7.92
C TYR A 235 0.57 4.68 8.52
N LEU A 236 1.42 3.77 9.00
CA LEU A 236 2.69 4.12 9.65
C LEU A 236 3.59 4.92 8.70
N ARG A 237 3.71 4.50 7.44
CA ARG A 237 4.50 5.21 6.43
C ARG A 237 3.99 6.63 6.22
N ARG A 238 2.67 6.80 6.06
CA ARG A 238 2.04 8.12 5.84
C ARG A 238 2.26 9.08 7.01
N GLU A 239 2.24 8.56 8.24
CA GLU A 239 2.45 9.35 9.46
C GLU A 239 3.94 9.56 9.81
N ASN A 240 4.85 9.15 8.93
CA ASN A 240 6.30 9.16 9.14
C ASN A 240 6.75 8.38 10.40
N ILE A 241 6.05 7.28 10.70
CA ILE A 241 6.35 6.37 11.80
C ILE A 241 7.12 5.18 11.25
N LEU A 242 8.22 4.82 11.91
CA LEU A 242 9.02 3.65 11.60
C LEU A 242 8.18 2.39 11.72
N ILE A 243 8.12 1.56 10.68
CA ILE A 243 7.46 0.26 10.79
C ILE A 243 8.31 -0.60 11.73
N PRO A 244 7.78 -1.00 12.90
CA PRO A 244 8.54 -1.70 13.91
C PRO A 244 8.94 -3.10 13.42
N ARG A 245 10.09 -3.59 13.88
CA ARG A 245 10.50 -4.96 13.64
C ARG A 245 9.59 -5.93 14.40
N PRO A 246 9.49 -7.20 13.95
CA PRO A 246 8.75 -8.22 14.69
C PRO A 246 9.15 -8.31 16.16
N GLU A 247 10.45 -8.22 16.48
CA GLU A 247 10.93 -8.30 17.86
C GLU A 247 10.48 -7.10 18.72
N GLU A 248 10.34 -5.92 18.09
CA GLU A 248 9.86 -4.70 18.75
C GLU A 248 8.36 -4.75 19.00
N LEU A 249 7.59 -5.27 18.03
CA LEU A 249 6.15 -5.52 18.19
C LEU A 249 5.86 -6.49 19.33
N MET A 250 6.73 -7.48 19.52
CA MET A 250 6.58 -8.50 20.56
C MET A 250 7.02 -8.03 21.95
N ARG A 251 7.69 -6.86 22.07
CA ARG A 251 8.12 -6.27 23.36
C ARG A 251 8.86 -7.25 24.29
N GLY A 252 9.67 -8.13 23.72
CA GLY A 252 10.43 -9.14 24.48
C GLY A 252 9.67 -10.43 24.82
N GLU A 253 8.44 -10.59 24.33
CA GLU A 253 7.75 -11.87 24.37
C GLU A 253 8.33 -12.85 23.34
N VAL A 254 8.14 -14.15 23.58
CA VAL A 254 8.53 -15.23 22.65
C VAL A 254 7.35 -15.57 21.75
N GLU A 255 7.61 -15.95 20.49
CA GLU A 255 6.58 -16.29 19.51
C GLU A 255 5.69 -17.42 20.05
N ARG A 256 4.47 -17.08 20.45
CA ARG A 256 3.46 -18.07 20.84
C ARG A 256 2.73 -18.51 19.58
N ARG A 257 3.15 -19.62 19.00
CA ARG A 257 2.33 -20.31 18.00
C ARG A 257 1.13 -20.91 18.71
N ILE A 258 -0.04 -20.30 18.52
CA ILE A 258 -1.30 -20.93 18.91
C ILE A 258 -1.50 -22.09 17.95
N GLN A 259 -1.21 -23.31 18.42
CA GLN A 259 -1.48 -24.53 17.69
C GLN A 259 -3.01 -24.74 17.71
N GLY A 260 -3.72 -24.20 16.71
CA GLY A 260 -5.16 -24.44 16.57
C GLY A 260 -6.02 -23.24 16.24
N ALA A 261 -5.69 -22.44 15.23
CA ALA A 261 -6.76 -21.83 14.43
C ALA A 261 -7.33 -22.91 13.50
N LEU A 262 -7.98 -23.92 14.09
CA LEU A 262 -8.93 -24.78 13.39
C LEU A 262 -10.07 -23.86 12.94
N THR A 263 -9.99 -23.34 11.72
CA THR A 263 -11.17 -22.86 11.01
C THR A 263 -12.05 -24.08 10.80
N MET A 264 -12.95 -24.34 11.76
CA MET A 264 -14.10 -25.20 11.49
C MET A 264 -14.81 -24.61 10.27
N PRO A 265 -14.97 -25.35 9.17
CA PRO A 265 -15.79 -24.86 8.07
C PRO A 265 -17.23 -24.63 8.60
N PRO A 266 -17.92 -23.57 8.16
CA PRO A 266 -19.31 -23.34 8.56
C PRO A 266 -20.17 -24.54 8.18
N LYS A 267 -21.13 -24.88 9.05
CA LYS A 267 -22.15 -25.91 8.80
C LYS A 267 -23.11 -25.49 7.69
#